data_AF-B4GCP9-F1
#
_entry.id   AF-B4GCP9-F1
#
_cell.length_a   1.000
_cell.length_b   1.000
_cell.length_c   1.000
_cell.angle_alpha   90.00
_cell.angle_beta   90.00
_cell.angle_gamma   90.00
#
_symmetry.space_group_name_H-M   'P 1'
#
loop_
_entity.id
_entity.type
_entity.pdbx_description
1 polymer ?
#
loop_
_entity_poly.entity_id
_entity_poly.type
_entity_poly.pdbx_seq_one_letter_code
_entity_poly.pdbx_strand_id
1 'polypeptide(L)'
;MHKTWKKPLHKRKIWKKTSKIARLVYYMQPLVDHLQDVWMQPLPFPTMLKIAYTFLLGFLILMPLIFQLIVVLVYFGIFQYVSERHSWFHFGENWDLLGGLSKLWSFEVTNKKHQLYATMCFDRYHVIIAVISSTVDYIRMALLFVYA
;
A
#
# COMPACT_ATOMS: atom_id res chain seq x y z
N MET A 1 8.91 -24.73 34.22
CA MET A 1 8.27 -23.83 33.23
C MET A 1 6.99 -23.24 33.82
N HIS A 2 7.04 -22.03 34.37
CA HIS A 2 5.84 -21.35 34.88
C HIS A 2 5.11 -20.68 33.71
N LYS A 3 4.00 -21.28 33.25
CA LYS A 3 3.09 -20.67 32.29
C LYS A 3 2.38 -19.48 32.97
N THR A 4 3.02 -18.32 32.96
CA THR A 4 2.33 -17.07 33.32
C THR A 4 1.40 -16.69 32.19
N TRP A 5 0.18 -17.23 32.20
CA TRP A 5 -0.94 -16.70 31.43
C TRP A 5 -1.29 -15.30 31.97
N LYS A 6 -0.44 -14.32 31.65
CA LYS A 6 -0.68 -12.91 31.94
C LYS A 6 -1.90 -12.51 31.13
N LYS A 7 -3.05 -12.27 31.80
CA LYS A 7 -4.28 -11.74 31.16
C LYS A 7 -3.89 -10.62 30.17
N PRO A 8 -4.41 -10.63 28.93
CA PRO A 8 -4.03 -9.64 27.93
C PRO A 8 -4.41 -8.23 28.42
N LEU A 9 -3.63 -7.22 28.04
CA LEU A 9 -3.68 -5.88 28.64
C LEU A 9 -5.08 -5.27 28.54
N HIS A 10 -5.80 -5.55 27.45
CA HIS A 10 -7.18 -5.09 27.20
C HIS A 10 -8.22 -5.63 28.19
N LYS A 11 -7.94 -6.74 28.90
CA LYS A 11 -8.83 -7.31 29.94
C LYS A 11 -8.52 -6.81 31.35
N ARG A 12 -7.51 -5.94 31.53
CA ARG A 12 -7.09 -5.44 32.85
C ARG A 12 -7.80 -4.12 33.18
N LYS A 13 -8.04 -3.86 34.48
CA LYS A 13 -8.62 -2.58 34.96
C LYS A 13 -7.80 -1.35 34.52
N ILE A 14 -6.48 -1.51 34.36
CA ILE A 14 -5.55 -0.47 33.89
C ILE A 14 -5.87 -0.02 32.45
N TRP A 15 -6.45 -0.89 31.61
CA TRP A 15 -6.79 -0.55 30.22
C TRP A 15 -7.67 0.70 30.12
N LYS A 16 -8.63 0.86 31.03
CA LYS A 16 -9.51 2.04 31.09
C LYS A 16 -8.75 3.34 31.35
N LYS A 17 -7.61 3.28 32.05
CA LYS A 17 -6.74 4.42 32.35
C LYS A 17 -5.67 4.67 31.26
N THR A 18 -5.46 3.73 30.35
CA THR A 18 -4.48 3.86 29.27
C THR A 18 -4.94 4.85 28.20
N SER A 19 -4.04 5.74 27.75
CA SER A 19 -4.31 6.72 26.69
C SER A 19 -4.61 6.04 25.36
N LYS A 20 -5.39 6.70 24.48
CA LYS A 20 -5.74 6.17 23.15
C LYS A 20 -4.49 5.80 22.32
N ILE A 21 -3.44 6.60 22.44
CA ILE A 21 -2.14 6.37 21.77
C ILE A 21 -1.48 5.10 22.29
N ALA A 22 -1.39 4.91 23.61
CA ALA A 22 -0.78 3.71 24.20
C ALA A 22 -1.58 2.43 23.89
N ARG A 23 -2.91 2.54 23.73
CA ARG A 23 -3.74 1.42 23.23
C ARG A 23 -3.42 1.09 21.78
N LEU A 24 -3.22 2.10 20.93
CA LEU A 24 -2.84 1.92 19.52
C LEU A 24 -1.48 1.23 19.41
N VAL A 25 -0.47 1.71 20.16
CA VAL A 25 0.86 1.07 20.21
C VAL A 25 0.75 -0.39 20.63
N TYR A 26 -0.05 -0.71 21.66
CA TYR A 26 -0.26 -2.09 22.10
C TYR A 26 -0.82 -3.01 21.00
N TYR A 27 -1.74 -2.50 20.16
CA TYR A 27 -2.30 -3.28 19.05
C TYR A 27 -1.35 -3.37 17.85
N MET A 28 -0.48 -2.37 17.65
CA MET A 28 0.52 -2.37 16.57
C MET A 28 1.74 -3.23 16.92
N GLN A 29 1.99 -3.50 18.19
CA GLN A 29 3.18 -4.20 18.67
C GLN A 29 3.41 -5.59 18.03
N PRO A 30 2.42 -6.49 17.92
CA PRO A 30 2.62 -7.79 17.25
C PRO A 30 3.02 -7.66 15.77
N LEU A 31 2.60 -6.57 15.12
CA LEU A 31 2.87 -6.31 13.71
C LEU A 31 4.32 -5.85 13.52
N VAL A 32 4.81 -5.00 14.43
CA VAL A 32 6.20 -4.55 14.49
C VAL A 32 7.13 -5.72 14.81
N ASP A 33 6.77 -6.54 15.81
CA ASP A 33 7.55 -7.71 16.22
C ASP A 33 7.68 -8.71 15.05
N HIS A 34 6.59 -9.00 14.34
CA HIS A 34 6.62 -9.85 13.14
C HIS A 34 7.45 -9.25 12.00
N LEU A 35 7.37 -7.94 11.78
CA LEU A 35 8.17 -7.26 10.76
C LEU A 35 9.66 -7.40 11.08
N GLN A 36 10.03 -7.17 12.33
CA GLN A 36 11.40 -7.27 12.81
C GLN A 36 11.93 -8.70 12.67
N ASP A 37 11.14 -9.71 13.03
CA ASP A 37 11.52 -11.12 12.86
C ASP A 37 11.78 -11.48 11.39
N VAL A 38 10.93 -11.02 10.46
CA VAL A 38 11.12 -11.23 9.01
C VAL A 38 12.40 -10.55 8.50
N TRP A 39 12.74 -9.38 9.04
CA TRP A 39 13.97 -8.68 8.69
C TRP A 39 15.22 -9.36 9.27
N MET A 40 15.14 -9.83 10.51
CA MET A 40 16.23 -10.48 11.25
C MET A 40 16.50 -11.93 10.82
N GLN A 41 15.55 -12.59 10.15
CA GLN A 41 15.79 -13.90 9.57
C GLN A 41 16.93 -13.83 8.53
N PRO A 42 18.05 -14.57 8.74
CA PRO A 42 19.11 -14.72 7.75
C PRO A 42 18.52 -15.54 6.60
N LEU A 43 18.21 -14.87 5.49
CA LEU A 43 17.32 -15.43 4.47
C LEU A 43 18.07 -15.95 3.24
N PRO A 44 17.63 -17.08 2.67
CA PRO A 44 17.86 -17.47 1.27
C PRO A 44 17.02 -16.66 0.25
N PHE A 45 16.27 -15.62 0.69
CA PHE A 45 15.48 -14.74 -0.17
C PHE A 45 16.14 -13.36 -0.39
N PRO A 46 16.04 -12.79 -1.60
CA PRO A 46 16.62 -11.50 -1.94
C PRO A 46 15.98 -10.34 -1.17
N THR A 47 16.79 -9.36 -0.78
CA THR A 47 16.41 -8.12 -0.06
C THR A 47 15.23 -7.37 -0.68
N MET A 48 15.07 -7.43 -2.01
CA MET A 48 13.96 -6.81 -2.73
C MET A 48 12.59 -7.38 -2.34
N LEU A 49 12.50 -8.67 -2.02
CA LEU A 49 11.23 -9.31 -1.67
C LEU A 49 10.77 -8.90 -0.26
N LYS A 50 11.72 -8.71 0.68
CA LYS A 50 11.45 -8.12 2.00
C LYS A 50 10.88 -6.71 1.87
N ILE A 51 11.48 -5.88 1.02
CA ILE A 51 11.02 -4.50 0.77
C ILE A 51 9.61 -4.52 0.18
N ALA A 52 9.37 -5.31 -0.86
CA ALA A 52 8.04 -5.42 -1.48
C ALA A 52 6.98 -5.90 -0.47
N TYR A 53 7.31 -6.88 0.37
CA TYR A 53 6.44 -7.35 1.44
C TYR A 53 6.12 -6.25 2.45
N THR A 54 7.13 -5.50 2.92
CA THR A 54 6.89 -4.37 3.86
C THR A 54 6.03 -3.27 3.25
N PHE A 55 6.22 -2.98 1.95
CA PHE A 55 5.42 -1.98 1.25
C PHE A 55 3.96 -2.44 1.11
N LEU A 56 3.75 -3.70 0.72
CA LEU A 56 2.41 -4.30 0.60
C LEU A 56 1.68 -4.30 1.95
N LEU A 57 2.38 -4.69 3.03
CA LEU A 57 1.82 -4.68 4.38
C LEU A 57 1.44 -3.26 4.82
N GLY A 58 2.31 -2.28 4.57
CA GLY A 58 2.03 -0.87 4.85
C GLY A 58 0.82 -0.36 4.08
N PHE A 59 0.71 -0.70 2.79
CA PHE A 59 -0.44 -0.37 1.96
C PHE A 59 -1.74 -0.98 2.51
N LEU A 60 -1.71 -2.25 2.90
CA LEU A 60 -2.89 -2.95 3.44
C LEU A 60 -3.39 -2.33 4.75
N ILE A 61 -2.46 -1.90 5.62
CA ILE A 61 -2.77 -1.20 6.87
C ILE A 61 -3.38 0.18 6.60
N LEU A 62 -2.90 0.87 5.57
CA LEU A 62 -3.38 2.20 5.19
C LEU A 62 -4.68 2.17 4.37
N MET A 63 -4.99 1.03 3.72
CA MET A 63 -6.17 0.81 2.88
C MET A 63 -7.49 1.33 3.49
N PRO A 64 -7.86 1.06 4.76
CA PRO A 64 -9.10 1.58 5.33
C PRO A 64 -9.16 3.12 5.37
N LEU A 65 -8.02 3.78 5.55
CA LEU A 65 -7.92 5.24 5.55
C LEU A 65 -7.99 5.79 4.11
N ILE A 66 -7.28 5.15 3.17
CA ILE A 66 -7.34 5.49 1.74
C ILE A 66 -8.77 5.36 1.21
N PHE A 67 -9.48 4.29 1.58
CA PHE A 67 -10.85 4.06 1.16
C PHE A 67 -11.78 5.20 1.61
N GLN A 68 -11.67 5.65 2.86
CA GLN A 68 -12.45 6.78 3.37
C GLN A 68 -12.16 8.07 2.60
N LEU A 69 -10.90 8.34 2.29
CA LEU A 69 -10.51 9.51 1.49
C LEU A 69 -11.08 9.45 0.08
N ILE A 70 -11.01 8.29 -0.59
CA ILE A 70 -11.57 8.10 -1.93
C ILE A 70 -13.08 8.35 -1.92
N VAL A 71 -13.80 7.79 -0.94
CA VAL A 71 -15.25 8.00 -0.82
C VAL A 71 -15.58 9.49 -0.69
N VAL A 72 -14.88 10.23 0.17
CA VAL A 72 -15.07 11.68 0.34
C VAL A 72 -14.80 12.43 -0.96
N LEU A 73 -13.71 12.11 -1.67
CA LEU A 73 -13.36 12.75 -2.95
C LEU A 73 -14.43 12.49 -4.02
N VAL A 74 -14.94 11.27 -4.11
CA VAL A 74 -15.99 10.90 -5.07
C VAL A 74 -17.29 11.66 -4.77
N TYR A 75 -17.73 11.67 -3.51
CA TYR A 75 -18.93 12.42 -3.12
C TYR A 75 -18.78 13.92 -3.34
N PHE A 76 -17.61 14.48 -3.04
CA PHE A 76 -17.31 15.88 -3.31
C PHE A 76 -17.36 16.18 -4.81
N GLY A 77 -16.78 15.32 -5.66
CA GLY A 77 -16.86 15.47 -7.11
C GLY A 77 -18.30 15.41 -7.64
N ILE A 78 -19.13 14.48 -7.13
CA ILE A 78 -20.55 14.40 -7.51
C ILE A 78 -21.29 15.67 -7.08
N PHE A 79 -21.05 16.16 -5.86
CA PHE A 79 -21.65 17.40 -5.37
C PHE A 79 -21.25 18.60 -6.22
N GLN A 80 -19.96 18.72 -6.54
CA GLN A 80 -19.44 19.78 -7.38
C GLN A 80 -20.10 19.77 -8.77
N TYR A 81 -20.21 18.59 -9.40
CA TYR A 81 -20.87 18.41 -10.68
C TYR A 81 -22.35 18.83 -10.68
N VAL A 82 -23.12 18.40 -9.68
CA VAL A 82 -24.54 18.73 -9.56
C VAL A 82 -24.74 20.22 -9.28
N SER A 83 -23.90 20.78 -8.41
CA SER A 83 -23.93 22.19 -8.05
C SER A 83 -23.67 23.09 -9.26
N GLU A 84 -22.65 22.80 -10.07
CA GLU A 84 -22.34 23.60 -11.27
C GLU A 84 -23.41 23.47 -12.36
N ARG A 85 -24.12 22.34 -12.42
CA ARG A 85 -25.14 22.09 -13.46
C ARG A 85 -26.55 22.57 -13.08
N HIS A 86 -26.87 22.67 -11.80
CA HIS A 86 -28.22 23.02 -11.32
C HIS A 86 -28.28 24.28 -10.46
N SER A 87 -27.13 24.84 -10.07
CA SER A 87 -27.05 26.10 -9.35
C SER A 87 -26.10 27.07 -10.06
N TRP A 88 -26.25 28.37 -9.80
CA TRP A 88 -25.33 29.42 -10.26
C TRP A 88 -24.04 29.47 -9.42
N PHE A 89 -23.78 28.44 -8.61
CA PHE A 89 -22.65 28.41 -7.69
C PHE A 89 -21.44 27.80 -8.39
N HIS A 90 -20.48 28.65 -8.72
CA HIS A 90 -19.19 28.24 -9.27
C HIS A 90 -18.17 28.06 -8.14
N PHE A 91 -17.50 26.91 -8.13
CA PHE A 91 -16.39 26.68 -7.21
C PHE A 91 -15.17 27.48 -7.67
N GLY A 92 -14.44 28.08 -6.72
CA GLY A 92 -13.19 28.78 -7.01
C GLY A 92 -12.12 27.81 -7.51
N GLU A 93 -11.16 28.30 -8.29
CA GLU A 93 -10.16 27.49 -9.02
C GLU A 93 -9.36 26.51 -8.13
N ASN A 94 -9.16 26.83 -6.85
CA ASN A 94 -8.45 25.96 -5.90
C ASN A 94 -9.28 24.77 -5.38
N TRP A 95 -10.60 24.82 -5.53
CA TRP A 95 -11.55 23.81 -5.04
C TRP A 95 -12.20 23.02 -6.18
N ASP A 96 -11.80 23.29 -7.42
CA ASP A 96 -12.30 22.61 -8.61
C ASP A 96 -11.56 21.28 -8.83
N LEU A 97 -12.10 20.21 -8.23
CA LEU A 97 -11.55 18.87 -8.40
C LEU A 97 -11.81 18.33 -9.81
N LEU A 98 -12.95 18.64 -10.42
CA LEU A 98 -13.35 18.15 -11.75
C LEU A 98 -12.49 18.75 -12.87
N GLY A 99 -12.29 20.07 -12.88
CA GLY A 99 -11.41 20.76 -13.81
C GLY A 99 -9.94 20.43 -13.57
N GLY A 100 -9.53 20.21 -12.31
CA GLY A 100 -8.22 19.66 -12.00
C GLY A 100 -8.01 18.26 -12.58
N LEU A 101 -9.00 17.36 -12.43
CA LEU A 101 -8.95 16.01 -12.99
C LEU A 101 -8.94 16.03 -14.53
N SER A 102 -9.71 16.92 -15.16
CA SER A 102 -9.74 17.03 -16.62
C SER A 102 -8.43 17.58 -17.18
N LYS A 103 -7.79 18.54 -16.49
CA LYS A 103 -6.46 19.05 -16.83
C LYS A 103 -5.39 17.97 -16.68
N LEU A 104 -5.42 17.18 -15.60
CA LEU A 104 -4.52 16.04 -15.43
C LEU A 104 -4.73 14.96 -16.50
N TRP A 105 -5.99 14.61 -16.78
CA TRP A 105 -6.33 13.63 -17.81
C TRP A 105 -5.88 14.08 -19.20
N SER A 106 -6.15 15.33 -19.57
CA SER A 106 -5.70 15.89 -20.84
C SER A 106 -4.18 16.02 -20.91
N PHE A 107 -3.50 16.33 -19.80
CA PHE A 107 -2.04 16.31 -19.76
C PHE A 107 -1.48 14.90 -20.04
N GLU A 108 -2.08 13.86 -19.46
CA GLU A 108 -1.66 12.46 -19.66
C GLU A 108 -1.96 11.97 -21.08
N VAL A 109 -3.13 12.29 -21.64
CA VAL A 109 -3.53 11.90 -23.00
C VAL A 109 -2.80 12.68 -24.10
N THR A 110 -2.41 13.94 -23.85
CA THR A 110 -1.77 14.79 -24.88
C THR A 110 -0.25 14.57 -24.95
N ASN A 111 0.37 14.02 -23.91
CA ASN A 111 1.82 13.87 -23.84
C ASN A 111 2.29 12.53 -24.41
N LYS A 112 2.17 12.36 -25.73
CA LYS A 112 2.62 11.16 -26.48
C LYS A 112 4.07 10.75 -26.19
N LYS A 113 4.94 11.71 -25.82
CA LYS A 113 6.33 11.43 -25.42
C LYS A 113 6.42 10.70 -24.08
N HIS A 114 5.58 11.05 -23.11
CA HIS A 114 5.53 10.37 -21.81
C HIS A 114 4.92 8.98 -21.94
N GLN A 115 3.89 8.84 -22.79
CA GLN A 115 3.32 7.53 -23.09
C GLN A 115 4.36 6.58 -23.71
N LEU A 116 5.17 7.06 -24.67
CA LEU A 116 6.27 6.30 -25.27
C LEU A 116 7.33 5.90 -24.22
N TYR A 117 7.69 6.82 -23.34
CA TYR A 117 8.66 6.55 -22.27
C TYR A 117 8.14 5.52 -21.26
N ALA A 118 6.87 5.63 -20.85
CA ALA A 118 6.22 4.67 -19.96
C ALA A 118 6.17 3.28 -20.61
N THR A 119 5.80 3.16 -21.89
CA THR A 119 5.81 1.88 -22.60
C THR A 119 7.21 1.26 -22.68
N MET A 120 8.25 2.07 -22.93
CA MET A 120 9.64 1.58 -22.91
C MET A 120 10.08 1.11 -21.52
N CYS A 121 9.66 1.79 -20.45
CA CYS A 121 9.92 1.35 -19.08
C CYS A 121 9.20 0.04 -18.76
N PHE A 122 7.92 -0.11 -19.13
CA PHE A 122 7.15 -1.33 -18.91
C PHE A 122 7.77 -2.54 -19.64
N ASP A 123 8.20 -2.37 -20.89
CA ASP A 123 8.93 -3.42 -21.62
C ASP A 123 10.21 -3.85 -20.89
N ARG A 124 10.96 -2.87 -20.35
CA ARG A 124 12.19 -3.15 -19.61
C ARG A 124 11.92 -3.93 -18.31
N TYR A 125 10.84 -3.61 -17.60
CA TYR A 125 10.42 -4.37 -16.43
C TYR A 125 9.93 -5.77 -16.79
N HIS A 126 9.27 -5.95 -17.95
CA HIS A 126 8.82 -7.25 -18.42
C HIS A 126 10.00 -8.21 -18.64
N VAL A 127 11.11 -7.71 -19.19
CA VAL A 127 12.36 -8.48 -19.35
C VAL A 127 12.96 -8.85 -17.99
N ILE A 128 12.99 -7.92 -17.03
CA ILE A 128 13.51 -8.18 -15.68
C ILE A 128 12.68 -9.26 -14.97
N ILE A 129 11.35 -9.20 -15.06
CA ILE A 129 10.45 -10.21 -14.48
C ILE A 129 10.66 -11.57 -15.13
N ALA A 130 10.82 -11.63 -16.46
CA ALA A 130 11.11 -12.88 -17.16
C ALA A 130 12.45 -13.50 -16.72
N VAL A 131 13.48 -12.67 -16.55
CA VAL A 131 14.78 -13.14 -16.04
C VAL A 131 14.64 -13.68 -14.62
N ILE A 132 13.95 -12.97 -13.72
CA ILE A 132 13.71 -13.43 -12.34
C ILE A 132 12.94 -14.76 -12.35
N SER A 133 11.89 -14.89 -13.16
CA SER A 133 11.10 -16.12 -13.29
C SER A 133 11.98 -17.30 -13.74
N SER A 134 12.78 -17.11 -14.80
CA SER A 134 13.68 -18.15 -15.29
C SER A 134 14.72 -18.54 -14.24
N THR A 135 15.24 -17.58 -13.48
CA THR A 135 16.23 -17.84 -12.41
C THR A 135 15.60 -18.69 -11.29
N VAL A 136 14.35 -18.42 -10.92
CA VAL A 136 13.60 -19.22 -9.93
C VAL A 136 13.37 -20.64 -10.44
N ASP A 137 13.02 -20.81 -11.72
CA ASP A 137 12.83 -22.14 -12.33
C ASP A 137 14.15 -22.94 -12.38
N TYR A 138 15.27 -22.29 -12.70
CA TYR A 138 16.60 -22.94 -12.65
C TYR A 138 17.00 -23.35 -11.23
N ILE A 139 16.74 -22.50 -10.23
CA ILE A 139 17.00 -22.84 -8.82
C ILE A 139 16.12 -24.01 -8.40
N ARG A 140 14.84 -24.05 -8.83
CA ARG A 140 13.94 -25.17 -8.55
C ARG A 140 14.42 -26.48 -9.18
N MET A 141 14.90 -26.45 -10.43
CA MET A 141 15.52 -27.62 -11.07
C MET A 141 16.80 -28.06 -10.36
N ALA A 142 17.69 -27.12 -10.01
CA ALA A 142 18.93 -27.44 -9.31
C ALA A 142 18.67 -28.06 -7.93
N LEU A 143 17.69 -27.54 -7.18
CA LEU A 143 17.26 -28.14 -5.92
C LEU A 143 16.66 -29.53 -6.13
N LEU A 144 15.83 -29.75 -7.16
CA LEU A 144 15.32 -31.08 -7.50
C LEU A 144 16.46 -32.07 -7.82
N PHE A 145 17.56 -31.61 -8.42
CA PHE A 145 18.70 -32.46 -8.76
C PHE A 145 19.60 -32.78 -7.55
N VAL A 146 19.66 -31.90 -6.55
CA VAL A 146 20.44 -32.09 -5.31
C VAL A 146 19.68 -32.96 -4.30
N TYR A 147 18.35 -32.92 -4.33
CA TYR A 147 17.47 -33.69 -3.45
C TYR A 147 16.87 -34.96 -4.11
N ALA A 148 17.27 -35.29 -5.34
CA ALA A 148 16.99 -36.57 -6.02
C ALA A 148 18.17 -37.54 -5.86
#